data_AF-A0A1F6YB53-F1
#
_entry.id   AF-A0A1F6YB53-F1
#
_cell.length_a   1.000
_cell.length_b   1.000
_cell.length_c   1.000
_cell.angle_alpha   90.00
_cell.angle_beta   90.00
_cell.angle_gamma   90.00
#
_symmetry.space_group_name_H-M   'P 1'
#
loop_
_entity.id
_entity.type
_entity.pdbx_description
1 polymer ?
#
loop_
_entity_poly.entity_id
_entity_poly.type
_entity_poly.pdbx_seq_one_letter_code
_entity_poly.pdbx_strand_id
1 'polypeptide(L)'
;MDTGKKNYFKFSLILVLCLLARLVPFRAPNIEPILAATMPFSKAYGALAGFSFAILSILLYDTLTGTLGVYTFFTAGAYGMLGLWAAHYFKKNEAGAWSYVRFAVIGTLFFDALTGLTVGPIFFNQSFIGAFTGQIPFTALHLLGNIVFAFVLSPVIYNFVIKKKKKEKPSIMNILNPKIIQIP
;
A
#
# COMPACT_ATOMS: atom_id res chain seq x y z
N MET A 1 6.73 6.20 -21.87
CA MET A 1 5.92 5.55 -20.82
C MET A 1 4.59 6.26 -20.77
N ASP A 2 3.55 5.67 -21.36
CA ASP A 2 2.18 6.19 -21.27
C ASP A 2 1.76 6.22 -19.80
N THR A 3 1.70 7.41 -19.22
CA THR A 3 1.19 7.65 -17.87
C THR A 3 -0.29 7.32 -17.88
N GLY A 4 -0.61 6.06 -17.54
CA GLY A 4 -1.98 5.58 -17.42
C GLY A 4 -2.80 6.57 -16.59
N LYS A 5 -3.81 7.18 -17.22
CA LYS A 5 -4.73 8.16 -16.63
C LYS A 5 -5.03 7.76 -15.18
N LYS A 6 -4.57 8.58 -14.22
CA LYS A 6 -4.68 8.28 -12.78
C LYS A 6 -6.13 7.91 -12.46
N ASN A 7 -6.33 6.69 -11.97
CA ASN A 7 -7.66 6.20 -11.69
C ASN A 7 -7.99 6.49 -10.22
N TYR A 8 -8.52 7.68 -9.97
CA TYR A 8 -8.93 8.14 -8.64
C TYR A 8 -9.93 7.18 -7.98
N PHE A 9 -10.80 6.53 -8.76
CA PHE A 9 -11.71 5.51 -8.23
C PHE A 9 -10.96 4.32 -7.63
N LYS A 10 -9.98 3.75 -8.34
CA LYS A 10 -9.17 2.64 -7.79
C LYS A 10 -8.37 3.07 -6.57
N PHE A 11 -7.85 4.30 -6.59
CA PHE A 11 -7.15 4.90 -5.45
C PHE A 11 -8.05 4.97 -4.23
N SER A 12 -9.21 5.63 -4.33
CA SER A 12 -10.18 5.77 -3.25
C SER A 12 -10.72 4.43 -2.76
N LEU A 13 -10.98 3.48 -3.67
CA LEU A 13 -11.45 2.14 -3.31
C LEU A 13 -10.42 1.41 -2.43
N ILE A 14 -9.15 1.37 -2.85
CA ILE A 14 -8.11 0.69 -2.06
C ILE A 14 -7.86 1.45 -0.75
N LEU A 15 -7.95 2.79 -0.75
CA LEU A 15 -7.83 3.59 0.46
C LEU A 15 -8.92 3.24 1.48
N VAL A 16 -10.18 3.12 1.03
CA VAL A 16 -11.31 2.69 1.86
C VAL A 16 -11.15 1.25 2.33
N LEU A 17 -10.70 0.33 1.48
CA LEU A 17 -10.45 -1.06 1.89
C LEU A 17 -9.35 -1.15 2.96
N CYS A 18 -8.26 -0.40 2.81
CA CYS A 18 -7.23 -0.32 3.84
C CYS A 18 -7.77 0.27 5.14
N LEU A 19 -8.59 1.32 5.06
CA LEU A 19 -9.26 1.90 6.23
C LEU A 19 -10.16 0.88 6.94
N LEU A 20 -11.02 0.18 6.20
CA LEU A 20 -11.91 -0.84 6.76
C LEU A 20 -11.13 -1.99 7.41
N ALA A 21 -10.04 -2.44 6.79
CA ALA A 21 -9.17 -3.47 7.38
C ALA A 21 -8.55 -3.02 8.71
N ARG A 22 -8.24 -1.72 8.85
CA ARG A 22 -7.73 -1.15 10.10
C ARG A 22 -8.81 -0.94 11.16
N LEU A 23 -10.08 -0.84 10.78
CA LEU A 23 -11.20 -0.72 11.72
C LEU A 23 -11.64 -2.08 12.31
N VAL A 24 -11.07 -3.20 11.85
CA VAL A 24 -11.35 -4.54 12.41
C VAL A 24 -10.90 -4.58 13.89
N PRO A 25 -11.80 -4.92 14.83
CA PRO A 25 -11.47 -4.98 16.24
C PRO A 25 -10.50 -6.13 16.53
N PHE A 26 -9.71 -6.00 17.62
CA PHE A 26 -8.74 -7.01 18.07
C PHE A 26 -7.65 -7.39 17.07
N ARG A 27 -7.42 -6.57 16.04
CA ARG A 27 -6.27 -6.72 15.16
C ARG A 27 -4.98 -6.48 15.94
N ALA A 28 -3.93 -7.21 15.55
CA ALA A 28 -2.59 -6.94 16.04
C ALA A 28 -2.15 -5.50 15.68
N PRO A 29 -1.42 -4.81 16.57
CA PRO A 29 -0.85 -3.50 16.27
C PRO A 29 -0.01 -3.54 15.00
N ASN A 30 -0.17 -2.53 14.14
CA ASN A 30 0.58 -2.34 12.88
C ASN A 30 0.57 -3.51 11.88
N ILE A 31 -0.27 -4.55 12.05
CA ILE A 31 -0.58 -5.47 10.94
C ILE A 31 -1.64 -4.82 10.06
N GLU A 32 -1.19 -4.05 9.06
CA GLU A 32 -2.07 -3.23 8.23
C GLU A 32 -1.66 -3.28 6.75
N PRO A 33 -2.61 -3.22 5.80
CA PRO A 33 -2.31 -3.29 4.36
C PRO A 33 -1.74 -1.98 3.78
N ILE A 34 -1.30 -1.01 4.59
CA ILE A 34 -0.85 0.31 4.14
C ILE A 34 0.40 0.19 3.26
N LEU A 35 1.45 -0.49 3.73
CA LEU A 35 2.69 -0.63 2.97
C LEU A 35 2.44 -1.44 1.69
N ALA A 36 1.63 -2.49 1.81
CA ALA A 36 1.28 -3.37 0.71
C ALA A 36 0.52 -2.66 -0.42
N ALA A 37 -0.28 -1.63 -0.11
CA ALA A 37 -0.94 -0.79 -1.09
C ALA A 37 -0.06 0.38 -1.57
N THR A 38 0.75 0.97 -0.69
CA THR A 38 1.65 2.08 -1.01
C THR A 38 2.64 1.71 -2.11
N MET A 39 3.31 0.55 -2.01
CA MET A 39 4.30 0.09 -2.98
C MET A 39 3.78 0.01 -4.44
N PRO A 40 2.66 -0.66 -4.73
CA PRO A 40 2.12 -0.73 -6.09
C PRO A 40 1.62 0.62 -6.60
N PHE A 41 1.07 1.49 -5.75
CA PHE A 41 0.73 2.86 -6.17
C PHE A 41 1.98 3.67 -6.54
N SER A 42 3.05 3.57 -5.76
CA SER A 42 4.35 4.18 -6.09
C SER A 42 4.91 3.67 -7.40
N LYS A 43 4.87 2.35 -7.65
CA LYS A 43 5.31 1.76 -8.93
C LYS A 43 4.44 2.21 -10.11
N ALA A 44 3.12 2.20 -9.96
CA ALA A 44 2.19 2.42 -11.06
C ALA A 44 2.05 3.91 -11.44
N TYR A 45 2.01 4.80 -10.44
CA TYR A 45 1.65 6.21 -10.62
C TYR A 45 2.72 7.19 -10.11
N GLY A 46 3.84 6.69 -9.57
CA GLY A 46 4.98 7.48 -9.14
C GLY A 46 4.95 7.92 -7.68
N ALA A 47 6.00 8.64 -7.28
CA ALA A 47 6.30 8.99 -5.88
C ALA A 47 5.16 9.71 -5.17
N LEU A 48 4.57 10.72 -5.82
CA LEU A 48 3.49 11.50 -5.23
C LEU A 48 2.24 10.64 -4.96
N ALA A 49 1.93 9.67 -5.81
CA ALA A 49 0.77 8.82 -5.60
C ALA A 49 0.95 7.91 -4.38
N GLY A 50 2.13 7.29 -4.22
CA GLY A 50 2.43 6.50 -3.04
C GLY A 50 2.50 7.32 -1.76
N PHE A 51 3.17 8.47 -1.80
CA PHE A 51 3.24 9.42 -0.69
C PHE A 51 1.86 9.87 -0.23
N SER A 52 1.01 10.33 -1.16
CA SER A 52 -0.35 10.75 -0.84
C SER A 52 -1.20 9.59 -0.34
N PHE A 53 -1.07 8.38 -0.90
CA PHE A 53 -1.81 7.22 -0.40
C PHE A 53 -1.46 6.91 1.05
N ALA A 54 -0.17 6.84 1.36
CA ALA A 54 0.35 6.60 2.69
C ALA A 54 -0.16 7.64 3.71
N ILE A 55 0.04 8.93 3.43
CA ILE A 55 -0.38 10.01 4.34
C ILE A 55 -1.89 10.02 4.53
N LEU A 56 -2.66 9.95 3.44
CA LEU A 56 -4.12 9.95 3.55
C LEU A 56 -4.64 8.73 4.32
N SER A 57 -4.01 7.56 4.16
CA SER A 57 -4.41 6.36 4.89
C SER A 57 -4.23 6.51 6.40
N ILE A 58 -3.12 7.13 6.84
CA ILE A 58 -2.89 7.42 8.25
C ILE A 58 -3.85 8.49 8.76
N LEU A 59 -3.91 9.66 8.10
CA LEU A 59 -4.74 10.77 8.55
C LEU A 59 -6.23 10.41 8.62
N LEU A 60 -6.75 9.67 7.64
CA LEU A 60 -8.16 9.28 7.64
C LEU A 60 -8.49 8.37 8.82
N TYR A 61 -7.68 7.35 9.08
CA TYR A 61 -7.91 6.47 10.21
C TYR A 61 -7.84 7.24 11.53
N ASP A 62 -6.75 7.97 11.76
CA ASP A 62 -6.53 8.66 13.03
C ASP A 62 -7.61 9.72 13.30
N THR A 63 -8.08 10.41 12.25
CA THR A 63 -9.20 11.36 12.36
C THR A 63 -10.49 10.63 12.74
N LEU A 64 -10.80 9.51 12.09
CA LEU A 64 -12.03 8.75 12.32
C LEU A 64 -12.06 8.06 13.68
N THR A 65 -10.91 7.61 14.18
CA THR A 65 -10.79 6.97 15.49
C THR A 65 -10.55 7.96 16.63
N GLY A 66 -10.41 9.26 16.33
CA GLY A 66 -10.11 10.29 17.32
C GLY A 66 -8.72 10.14 17.96
N THR A 67 -7.78 9.52 17.27
CA THR A 67 -6.42 9.23 17.76
C THR A 67 -5.36 10.15 17.15
N LEU A 68 -5.76 11.27 16.55
CA LEU A 68 -4.84 12.28 16.04
C LEU A 68 -3.91 12.79 17.16
N GLY A 69 -2.61 12.77 16.91
CA GLY A 69 -1.62 13.26 17.87
C GLY A 69 -0.20 13.27 17.32
N VAL A 70 0.78 13.41 18.22
CA VAL A 70 2.21 13.42 17.85
C VAL A 70 2.58 12.17 17.05
N TYR A 71 2.07 11.01 17.47
CA TYR A 71 2.30 9.75 16.77
C TYR A 71 1.82 9.75 15.31
N THR A 72 0.72 10.45 15.00
CA THR A 72 0.22 10.63 13.62
C THR A 72 1.27 11.28 12.72
N PHE A 73 1.95 12.33 13.20
CA PHE A 73 2.96 13.02 12.39
C PHE A 73 4.13 12.09 12.03
N PHE A 74 4.61 11.31 13.00
CA PHE A 74 5.72 10.38 12.79
C PHE A 74 5.32 9.21 11.88
N THR A 75 4.15 8.63 12.09
CA THR A 75 3.67 7.50 11.27
C THR A 75 3.32 7.94 9.85
N ALA A 76 2.60 9.06 9.66
CA ALA A 76 2.31 9.61 8.34
C ALA A 76 3.60 10.01 7.62
N GLY A 77 4.54 10.64 8.33
CA GLY A 77 5.85 11.00 7.79
C GLY A 77 6.66 9.78 7.37
N ALA A 78 6.76 8.76 8.23
CA ALA A 78 7.48 7.52 7.96
C ALA A 78 6.89 6.77 6.76
N TYR A 79 5.58 6.53 6.73
CA TYR A 79 4.93 5.90 5.59
C TYR A 79 4.99 6.74 4.32
N GLY A 80 4.89 8.07 4.44
CA GLY A 80 5.07 9.00 3.32
C GLY A 80 6.45 8.85 2.69
N MET A 81 7.51 8.84 3.51
CA MET A 81 8.89 8.60 3.05
C MET A 81 9.04 7.22 2.39
N LEU A 82 8.42 6.18 2.94
CA LEU A 82 8.39 4.86 2.29
C LEU A 82 7.68 4.91 0.93
N GLY A 83 6.61 5.70 0.78
CA GLY A 83 5.95 5.91 -0.50
C GLY A 83 6.86 6.57 -1.55
N LEU A 84 7.61 7.60 -1.16
CA LEU A 84 8.60 8.24 -2.01
C LEU A 84 9.72 7.27 -2.39
N TRP A 85 10.26 6.56 -1.40
CA TRP A 85 11.35 5.61 -1.60
C TRP A 85 10.92 4.43 -2.46
N ALA A 86 9.70 3.92 -2.29
CA ALA A 86 9.14 2.85 -3.13
C ALA A 86 9.15 3.25 -4.60
N ALA A 87 8.80 4.49 -4.94
CA ALA A 87 8.82 4.93 -6.33
C ALA A 87 10.24 4.97 -6.91
N HIS A 88 11.25 5.25 -6.09
CA HIS A 88 12.64 5.15 -6.52
C HIS A 88 13.09 3.68 -6.66
N TYR A 89 12.85 2.86 -5.64
CA TYR A 89 13.22 1.44 -5.60
C TYR A 89 12.63 0.69 -6.79
N PHE A 90 11.34 0.86 -7.04
CA PHE A 90 10.62 0.17 -8.09
C PHE A 90 10.83 0.75 -9.50
N LYS A 91 11.65 1.80 -9.68
CA LYS A 91 12.14 2.14 -11.04
C LYS A 91 13.13 1.11 -11.56
N LYS A 92 13.96 0.56 -10.66
CA LYS A 92 15.04 -0.38 -10.98
C LYS A 92 14.66 -1.84 -10.73
N ASN A 93 13.54 -2.08 -10.04
CA ASN A 93 13.07 -3.41 -9.67
C ASN A 93 11.73 -3.75 -10.34
N GLU A 94 11.55 -5.01 -10.67
CA GLU A 94 10.30 -5.54 -11.21
C GLU A 94 9.19 -5.52 -10.15
N ALA A 95 7.94 -5.44 -10.61
CA ALA A 95 6.74 -5.46 -9.76
C ALA A 95 6.32 -6.89 -9.37
N GLY A 96 7.28 -7.69 -8.92
CA GLY A 96 7.08 -9.07 -8.47
C GLY A 96 6.90 -9.17 -6.95
N ALA A 97 6.27 -10.26 -6.49
CA ALA A 97 6.01 -10.52 -5.07
C ALA A 97 7.28 -10.42 -4.21
N TRP A 98 8.40 -10.99 -4.66
CA TRP A 98 9.67 -10.93 -3.93
C TRP A 98 10.31 -9.55 -3.86
N SER A 99 10.14 -8.72 -4.89
CA SER A 99 10.58 -7.31 -4.84
C SER A 99 9.75 -6.53 -3.81
N TYR A 100 8.45 -6.79 -3.73
CA TYR A 100 7.59 -6.21 -2.69
C TYR A 100 7.98 -6.69 -1.30
N VAL A 101 8.24 -7.98 -1.10
CA VAL A 101 8.70 -8.51 0.19
C VAL A 101 10.03 -7.90 0.62
N ARG A 102 11.03 -7.82 -0.27
CA ARG A 102 12.33 -7.19 0.05
C ARG A 102 12.17 -5.74 0.46
N PHE A 103 11.36 -4.97 -0.25
CA PHE A 103 11.05 -3.60 0.12
C PHE A 103 10.33 -3.53 1.46
N ALA A 104 9.32 -4.40 1.67
CA ALA A 104 8.56 -4.44 2.91
C ALA A 104 9.45 -4.73 4.12
N VAL A 105 10.38 -5.68 4.01
CA VAL A 105 11.33 -5.99 5.10
C VAL A 105 12.13 -4.76 5.51
N ILE A 106 12.80 -4.11 4.56
CA ILE A 106 13.65 -2.95 4.89
C ILE A 106 12.78 -1.75 5.31
N GLY A 107 11.63 -1.57 4.66
CA GLY A 107 10.70 -0.50 4.97
C GLY A 107 10.10 -0.62 6.36
N THR A 108 9.74 -1.83 6.80
CA THR A 108 9.26 -2.08 8.16
C THR A 108 10.34 -1.78 9.20
N LEU A 109 11.57 -2.27 8.99
CA LEU A 109 12.68 -1.99 9.90
C LEU A 109 12.96 -0.48 10.02
N PHE A 110 12.93 0.24 8.89
CA PHE A 110 13.06 1.70 8.87
C PHE A 110 11.91 2.37 9.64
N PHE A 111 10.67 1.98 9.37
CA PHE A 111 9.49 2.54 10.02
C PHE A 111 9.54 2.35 11.53
N ASP A 112 9.84 1.13 11.97
CA ASP A 112 9.86 0.75 13.38
C ASP A 112 11.02 1.37 14.14
N ALA A 113 12.20 1.48 13.51
CA ALA A 113 13.32 2.22 14.08
C ALA A 113 12.98 3.71 14.23
N LEU A 114 12.37 4.31 13.19
CA LEU A 114 12.03 5.73 13.20
C LEU A 114 10.90 6.05 14.18
N THR A 115 9.87 5.21 14.28
CA THR A 115 8.70 5.50 15.11
C THR A 115 8.88 4.97 16.52
N GLY A 116 9.20 3.68 16.67
CA GLY A 116 9.28 2.98 17.95
C GLY A 116 10.44 3.41 18.83
N LEU A 117 11.61 3.67 18.25
CA LEU A 117 12.81 4.06 19.02
C LEU A 117 12.93 5.57 19.24
N THR A 118 12.04 6.39 18.66
CA THR A 118 12.08 7.85 18.83
C THR A 118 10.86 8.39 19.58
N VAL A 119 9.64 8.00 19.20
CA VAL A 119 8.43 8.67 19.71
C VAL A 119 8.27 8.45 21.21
N GLY A 120 8.41 7.20 21.68
CA GLY A 120 8.37 6.85 23.09
C GLY A 120 9.43 7.62 23.92
N PRO A 121 10.72 7.49 23.58
CA PRO A 121 11.78 8.17 24.32
C PRO A 121 11.72 9.69 24.32
N ILE A 122 11.34 10.31 23.20
CA ILE A 122 11.34 11.77 23.07
C ILE A 122 10.10 12.41 23.70
N PHE A 123 8.92 11.82 23.52
CA PHE A 123 7.65 12.47 23.87
C PHE A 123 6.95 11.86 25.10
N PHE A 124 7.31 10.65 25.50
CA PHE A 124 6.64 9.92 26.57
C PHE A 124 7.56 9.51 27.73
N ASN A 125 8.79 10.04 27.78
CA ASN A 125 9.80 9.74 28.81
C ASN A 125 10.07 8.23 28.98
N GLN A 126 9.83 7.44 27.94
CA GLN A 126 10.14 6.02 27.95
C GLN A 126 11.65 5.84 27.92
N SER A 127 12.21 4.97 28.76
CA SER A 127 13.64 4.67 28.67
C SER A 127 13.97 4.06 27.31
N PHE A 128 15.13 4.41 26.73
CA PHE A 128 15.54 3.86 25.44
C PHE A 128 15.59 2.33 25.47
N ILE A 129 16.11 1.73 26.55
CA ILE A 129 16.14 0.28 26.73
C ILE A 129 14.72 -0.31 26.76
N GLY A 130 13.77 0.35 27.44
CA GLY A 130 12.38 -0.09 27.45
C GLY A 130 11.71 0.01 26.08
N ALA A 131 12.01 1.07 25.31
CA ALA A 131 11.55 1.20 23.93
C ALA A 131 12.14 0.10 23.04
N PHE A 132 13.45 -0.13 23.13
CA PHE A 132 14.15 -1.13 22.33
C PHE A 132 13.66 -2.56 22.60
N THR A 133 13.52 -2.95 23.88
CA THR A 133 13.07 -4.31 24.22
C THR A 133 11.61 -4.55 23.85
N GLY A 134 10.73 -3.55 24.02
CA GLY A 134 9.35 -3.61 23.56
C GLY A 134 9.22 -3.62 22.03
N GLN A 135 10.17 -2.98 21.34
CA GLN A 135 10.17 -2.91 19.88
C GLN A 135 10.49 -4.26 19.23
N ILE A 136 11.27 -5.15 19.86
CA ILE A 136 11.63 -6.45 19.27
C ILE A 136 10.40 -7.31 18.92
N PRO A 137 9.51 -7.66 19.89
CA PRO A 137 8.33 -8.46 19.58
C PRO A 137 7.34 -7.70 18.67
N PHE A 138 7.25 -6.38 18.81
CA PHE A 138 6.42 -5.54 17.94
C PHE A 138 6.88 -5.59 16.48
N THR A 139 8.18 -5.37 16.23
CA THR A 139 8.77 -5.41 14.91
C THR A 139 8.67 -6.79 14.29
N ALA A 140 8.85 -7.87 15.07
CA ALA A 140 8.69 -9.23 14.57
C ALA A 140 7.27 -9.47 14.02
N LEU A 141 6.25 -9.02 14.76
CA LEU A 141 4.85 -9.13 14.38
C LEU A 141 4.51 -8.24 13.16
N HIS A 142 4.98 -7.00 13.18
CA HIS A 142 4.80 -6.04 12.10
C HIS A 142 5.47 -6.52 10.80
N LEU A 143 6.67 -7.07 10.89
CA LEU A 143 7.43 -7.63 9.78
C LEU A 143 6.70 -8.82 9.17
N LEU A 144 6.21 -9.75 9.99
CA LEU A 144 5.42 -10.88 9.51
C LEU A 144 4.18 -10.41 8.74
N GLY A 145 3.41 -9.48 9.31
CA GLY A 145 2.24 -8.90 8.67
C GLY A 145 2.56 -8.26 7.32
N ASN A 146 3.60 -7.42 7.28
CA ASN A 146 4.01 -6.74 6.05
C ASN A 146 4.58 -7.68 5.00
N ILE A 147 5.33 -8.73 5.37
CA ILE A 147 5.79 -9.76 4.43
C ILE A 147 4.59 -10.47 3.80
N VAL A 148 3.63 -10.92 4.62
CA VAL A 148 2.44 -11.63 4.13
C VAL A 148 1.63 -10.73 3.19
N PHE A 149 1.33 -9.49 3.58
CA PHE A 149 0.60 -8.57 2.71
C PHE A 149 1.39 -8.16 1.47
N ALA A 150 2.71 -7.97 1.57
CA ALA A 150 3.55 -7.66 0.41
C ALA A 150 3.61 -8.80 -0.60
N PHE A 151 3.68 -10.04 -0.12
CA PHE A 151 3.73 -11.21 -0.99
C PHE A 151 2.38 -11.45 -1.69
N VAL A 152 1.28 -11.35 -0.95
CA VAL A 152 -0.06 -11.70 -1.45
C VAL A 152 -0.75 -10.49 -2.09
N LEU A 153 -0.83 -9.38 -1.37
CA LEU A 153 -1.73 -8.27 -1.70
C LEU A 153 -1.09 -7.28 -2.69
N SER A 154 0.21 -6.99 -2.59
CA SER A 154 0.86 -6.01 -3.46
C SER A 154 0.83 -6.37 -4.95
N PRO A 155 1.09 -7.62 -5.39
CA PRO A 155 0.96 -7.99 -6.80
C PRO A 155 -0.49 -7.88 -7.30
N VAL A 156 -1.46 -8.28 -6.47
CA VAL A 156 -2.89 -8.19 -6.79
C VAL A 156 -3.32 -6.74 -6.97
N ILE A 157 -2.94 -5.87 -6.03
CA ILE A 157 -3.19 -4.43 -6.11
C ILE A 157 -2.50 -3.84 -7.34
N TYR A 158 -1.23 -4.17 -7.60
CA TYR A 158 -0.52 -3.67 -8.77
C TYR A 158 -1.27 -3.99 -10.05
N ASN A 159 -1.59 -5.28 -10.26
CA ASN A 159 -2.34 -5.76 -11.40
C ASN A 159 -3.70 -5.08 -11.51
N PHE A 160 -4.44 -4.96 -10.41
CA PHE A 160 -5.72 -4.26 -10.39
C PHE A 160 -5.58 -2.80 -10.81
N VAL A 161 -4.55 -2.10 -10.34
CA VAL A 161 -4.29 -0.68 -10.61
C VAL A 161 -3.86 -0.46 -12.06
N ILE A 162 -2.94 -1.29 -12.60
CA ILE A 162 -2.42 -1.14 -13.98
C ILE A 162 -3.33 -1.70 -15.06
N LYS A 163 -4.19 -2.69 -14.77
CA LYS A 163 -5.03 -3.35 -15.78
C LYS A 163 -5.95 -2.31 -16.43
N LYS A 164 -5.67 -1.99 -17.69
CA LYS A 164 -6.62 -1.31 -18.59
C LYS A 164 -7.72 -2.32 -18.88
N LYS A 165 -8.98 -2.00 -18.59
CA LYS A 165 -10.10 -2.76 -19.14
C LYS A 165 -10.03 -2.57 -20.66
N LYS A 166 -9.46 -3.53 -21.40
CA LYS A 166 -9.91 -3.77 -22.77
C LYS A 166 -11.35 -4.26 -22.60
N LYS A 167 -12.30 -3.33 -22.66
CA LYS A 167 -13.67 -3.69 -23.01
C LYS A 167 -13.59 -4.07 -24.48
N GLU A 168 -13.21 -5.31 -24.77
CA GLU A 168 -13.65 -5.93 -26.01
C GLU A 168 -15.16 -6.07 -25.83
N LYS A 169 -15.89 -5.03 -26.25
CA LYS A 169 -17.32 -5.18 -26.53
C LYS A 169 -17.35 -6.27 -27.61
N PRO A 170 -18.01 -7.42 -27.39
CA PRO A 170 -18.23 -8.33 -28.50
C PRO A 170 -18.93 -7.52 -29.59
N SER A 171 -18.29 -7.41 -30.74
CA SER A 171 -18.88 -6.73 -31.90
C SER A 171 -20.10 -7.54 -32.31
N ILE A 172 -21.28 -7.03 -31.93
CA ILE A 172 -22.59 -7.64 -32.23
C ILE A 172 -22.84 -7.64 -33.77
N MET A 173 -21.96 -6.97 -34.55
CA MET A 173 -22.06 -6.83 -36.00
C MET A 173 -21.74 -8.09 -36.82
N ASN A 174 -21.12 -9.12 -36.24
CA ASN A 174 -20.78 -10.34 -37.00
C ASN A 174 -21.85 -11.44 -36.97
N ILE A 175 -22.95 -11.27 -36.24
CA ILE A 175 -24.02 -12.29 -36.14
C ILE A 175 -25.08 -12.14 -37.24
N LEU A 176 -25.13 -11.00 -37.94
CA LEU A 176 -26.22 -10.69 -38.89
C LEU A 176 -25.83 -10.77 -40.37
N ASN A 177 -24.77 -11.51 -40.74
CA ASN A 177 -24.45 -11.75 -42.15
C ASN A 177 -24.85 -13.17 -42.57
N PRO A 178 -26.13 -13.44 -42.93
CA PRO A 178 -26.49 -14.74 -43.48
C PRO A 178 -25.74 -14.89 -44.80
N LYS A 179 -24.90 -15.94 -44.90
CA LYS A 179 -24.32 -16.36 -46.17
C LYS A 179 -25.47 -16.67 -47.12
N ILE A 180 -25.62 -15.86 -48.17
CA ILE A 180 -26.50 -16.17 -49.30
C ILE A 180 -25.89 -17.40 -49.96
N ILE A 181 -26.55 -18.54 -49.80
CA ILE A 181 -26.22 -19.78 -50.50
C ILE A 181 -26.68 -19.57 -51.95
N GLN A 182 -25.74 -19.33 -52.86
CA GLN A 182 -26.00 -19.50 -54.29
C GLN A 182 -25.98 -21.01 -54.58
N ILE A 183 -27.14 -21.55 -54.92
CA ILE A 183 -27.31 -22.92 -55.45
C ILE A 183 -27.16 -22.82 -56.99
N PRO A 184 -26.45 -23.78 -57.63
CA PRO A 184 -26.11 -23.77 -59.06
C PRO A 184 -27.31 -23.75 -60.01
#